data_AF-A0A1J7BA67-F1
#
_entry.id   AF-A0A1J7BA67-F1
#
_cell.length_a   1.000
_cell.length_b   1.000
_cell.length_c   1.000
_cell.angle_alpha   90.00
_cell.angle_beta   90.00
_cell.angle_gamma   90.00
#
_symmetry.space_group_name_H-M   'P 1'
#
loop_
_entity.id
_entity.type
_entity.pdbx_description
1 polymer ?
#
loop_
_entity_poly.entity_id
_entity_poly.type
_entity_poly.pdbx_seq_one_letter_code
_entity_poly.pdbx_strand_id
1 'polypeptide(L)'
;MARTGPLFGIGTADVTGPSMLPTLRQGDRLVVRYGARVRPGDLVAALHPLQQDLPIVKRAVERRGTGWWLLSDNPYSETDSRVWGPVPDELILGRIVGRYWPRPSRLSAGLMEAESDGAEGDDADAERLRAR
;
A
#
# COMPACT_ATOMS: atom_id res chain seq x y z
N MET A 1 -3.22 15.49 -24.47
CA MET A 1 -1.76 15.46 -24.24
C MET A 1 -1.45 14.34 -23.27
N ALA A 2 -1.07 13.16 -23.77
CA ALA A 2 -0.73 12.01 -22.93
C ALA A 2 0.73 12.15 -22.45
N ARG A 3 0.94 12.24 -21.13
CA ARG A 3 2.28 12.16 -20.54
C ARG A 3 2.67 10.68 -20.44
N THR A 4 3.03 10.07 -21.56
CA THR A 4 3.53 8.69 -21.60
C THR A 4 5.04 8.69 -21.67
N GLY A 5 5.65 8.63 -20.50
CA GLY A 5 7.02 8.18 -20.28
C GLY A 5 7.07 7.63 -18.86
N PRO A 6 7.80 6.53 -18.59
CA PRO A 6 7.99 6.10 -17.21
C PRO A 6 8.60 7.29 -16.46
N LEU A 7 7.91 7.79 -15.45
CA LEU A 7 8.46 8.77 -14.52
C LEU A 7 9.57 8.04 -13.77
N PHE A 8 10.75 7.95 -14.36
CA PHE A 8 11.96 7.58 -13.66
C PHE A 8 12.48 8.86 -13.03
N GLY A 9 12.45 8.93 -11.71
CA GLY A 9 12.83 10.15 -11.02
C GLY A 9 12.61 10.08 -9.53
N ILE A 10 12.98 11.17 -8.89
CA ILE A 10 12.79 11.40 -7.46
C ILE A 10 11.78 12.54 -7.33
N GLY A 11 10.81 12.37 -6.44
CA GLY A 11 9.88 13.40 -6.01
C GLY A 11 9.80 13.47 -4.49
N THR A 12 8.90 14.33 -4.03
CA THR A 12 8.64 14.50 -2.60
C THR A 12 7.15 14.38 -2.31
N ALA A 13 6.82 13.90 -1.11
CA ALA A 13 5.46 13.88 -0.60
C ALA A 13 5.44 14.38 0.84
N ASP A 14 4.43 15.19 1.16
CA ASP A 14 4.18 15.66 2.52
C ASP A 14 3.09 14.78 3.15
N VAL A 15 3.34 14.29 4.36
CA VAL A 15 2.39 13.43 5.06
C VAL A 15 1.31 14.28 5.72
N THR A 16 0.07 14.04 5.31
CA THR A 16 -1.12 14.62 5.91
C THR A 16 -1.99 13.52 6.54
N GLY A 17 -2.58 13.84 7.68
CA GLY A 17 -3.45 12.92 8.41
C GLY A 17 -2.73 11.79 9.15
N PRO A 18 -3.49 10.94 9.87
CA PRO A 18 -2.94 10.01 10.84
C PRO A 18 -2.76 8.57 10.31
N SER A 19 -3.08 8.27 9.05
CA SER A 19 -3.25 6.88 8.59
C SER A 19 -1.99 6.01 8.62
N MET A 20 -0.82 6.65 8.63
CA MET A 20 0.48 5.97 8.64
C MET A 20 1.17 6.02 10.01
N LEU A 21 0.48 6.45 11.06
CA LEU A 21 1.00 6.36 12.43
C LEU A 21 1.16 4.89 12.84
N PRO A 22 2.20 4.51 13.61
CA PRO A 22 3.25 5.37 14.15
C PRO A 22 4.41 5.64 13.17
N THR A 23 4.47 4.93 12.04
CA THR A 23 5.59 4.95 11.09
C THR A 23 5.86 6.35 10.54
N LEU A 24 4.81 7.04 10.11
CA LEU A 24 4.86 8.39 9.59
C LEU A 24 3.91 9.28 10.40
N ARG A 25 4.37 10.50 10.67
CA ARG A 25 3.60 11.53 11.37
C ARG A 25 3.21 12.64 10.42
N GLN A 26 2.11 13.31 10.71
CA GLN A 26 1.74 14.52 10.00
C GLN A 26 2.90 15.53 10.02
N GLY A 27 3.19 16.10 8.85
CA GLY A 27 4.32 17.01 8.64
C GLY A 27 5.66 16.33 8.31
N ASP A 28 5.72 14.99 8.32
CA ASP A 28 6.87 14.28 7.74
C ASP A 28 6.97 14.57 6.24
N ARG A 29 8.18 14.82 5.76
CA ARG A 29 8.45 15.00 4.33
C ARG A 29 9.27 13.84 3.79
N LEU A 30 8.76 13.23 2.74
CA LEU A 30 9.22 11.96 2.21
C LEU A 30 9.87 12.11 0.85
N VAL A 31 10.77 11.19 0.55
CA VAL A 31 11.35 11.01 -0.78
C VAL A 31 10.62 9.87 -1.47
N VAL A 32 10.03 10.17 -2.63
CA VAL A 32 9.37 9.22 -3.51
C VAL A 32 10.32 8.87 -4.65
N ARG A 33 10.51 7.58 -4.93
CA ARG A 33 11.18 7.10 -6.13
C ARG A 33 10.13 6.57 -7.11
N TYR A 34 9.87 7.34 -8.16
CA TYR A 34 8.94 6.97 -9.21
C TYR A 34 9.52 5.84 -10.09
N GLY A 35 8.64 4.96 -10.59
CA GLY A 35 9.04 3.79 -11.38
C GLY A 35 9.84 2.73 -10.62
N ALA A 36 9.97 2.85 -9.30
CA ALA A 36 10.62 1.84 -8.47
C ALA A 36 9.75 0.58 -8.36
N ARG A 37 10.37 -0.59 -8.40
CA ARG A 37 9.67 -1.86 -8.13
C ARG A 37 9.20 -1.89 -6.68
N VAL A 38 7.89 -2.01 -6.50
CA VAL A 38 7.23 -2.18 -5.19
C VAL A 38 7.36 -3.63 -4.74
N ARG A 39 7.62 -3.81 -3.44
CA ARG A 39 7.64 -5.11 -2.76
C ARG A 39 6.71 -5.08 -1.54
N PRO A 40 6.25 -6.25 -1.06
CA PRO A 40 5.61 -6.36 0.24
C PRO A 40 6.43 -5.66 1.33
N GLY A 41 5.73 -4.92 2.19
CA GLY A 41 6.29 -4.10 3.26
C GLY A 41 6.70 -2.68 2.83
N ASP A 42 6.82 -2.37 1.54
CA ASP A 42 7.19 -1.03 1.08
C ASP A 42 6.09 0.00 1.40
N LEU A 43 6.51 1.23 1.71
CA LEU A 43 5.62 2.39 1.71
C LEU A 43 5.49 2.92 0.29
N VAL A 44 4.26 3.17 -0.15
CA VAL A 44 3.98 3.63 -1.52
C VAL A 44 3.15 4.89 -1.52
N ALA A 45 3.44 5.78 -2.47
CA ALA A 45 2.54 6.85 -2.88
C ALA A 45 1.66 6.33 -4.01
N ALA A 46 0.35 6.52 -3.89
CA ALA A 46 -0.64 6.10 -4.87
C ALA A 46 -1.72 7.17 -5.02
N LEU A 47 -2.49 7.12 -6.11
CA LEU A 47 -3.74 7.86 -6.22
C LEU A 47 -4.87 7.06 -5.55
N HIS A 48 -5.75 7.76 -4.87
CA HIS A 48 -6.90 7.15 -4.23
C HIS A 48 -7.86 6.58 -5.30
N PRO A 49 -8.27 5.30 -5.22
CA PRO A 49 -9.04 4.65 -6.28
C PRO A 49 -10.44 5.24 -6.47
N LEU A 50 -11.06 5.72 -5.39
CA LEU A 50 -12.41 6.32 -5.42
C LEU A 50 -12.44 7.85 -5.39
N GLN A 51 -11.28 8.52 -5.26
CA GLN A 51 -11.19 9.98 -5.16
C GLN A 51 -10.14 10.45 -6.15
N GLN A 52 -10.61 11.07 -7.24
CA GLN A 52 -9.74 11.50 -8.33
C GLN A 52 -8.70 12.49 -7.83
N ASP A 53 -7.47 12.35 -8.32
CA ASP A 53 -6.35 13.25 -8.06
C ASP A 53 -5.95 13.42 -6.58
N LEU A 54 -6.41 12.53 -5.68
CA LEU A 54 -6.00 12.53 -4.28
C LEU A 54 -4.81 11.58 -4.05
N PRO A 55 -3.58 12.08 -3.81
CA PRO A 55 -2.46 11.24 -3.47
C PRO A 55 -2.58 10.74 -2.03
N ILE A 56 -2.32 9.46 -1.82
CA ILE A 56 -2.31 8.79 -0.54
C ILE A 56 -0.99 8.04 -0.34
N VAL A 57 -0.58 7.93 0.92
CA VAL A 57 0.55 7.08 1.33
C VAL A 57 0.00 5.90 2.11
N LYS A 58 0.38 4.68 1.71
CA LYS A 58 -0.04 3.43 2.35
C LYS A 58 1.11 2.42 2.36
N ARG A 59 0.97 1.36 3.16
CA ARG A 59 1.88 0.21 3.11
C ARG A 59 1.37 -0.82 2.12
N ALA A 60 2.23 -1.21 1.18
CA ALA A 60 1.98 -2.32 0.27
C ALA A 60 2.17 -3.63 1.04
N VAL A 61 1.10 -4.37 1.30
CA VAL A 61 1.17 -5.61 2.09
C VAL A 61 1.35 -6.81 1.18
N GLU A 62 0.56 -6.89 0.11
CA GLU A 62 0.63 -8.00 -0.82
C GLU A 62 0.12 -7.60 -2.21
N ARG A 63 0.49 -8.40 -3.21
CA ARG A 63 0.03 -8.21 -4.58
C ARG A 63 -1.19 -9.08 -4.85
N ARG A 64 -2.28 -8.46 -5.32
CA ARG A 64 -3.53 -9.16 -5.68
C ARG A 64 -3.89 -8.83 -7.13
N GLY A 65 -3.75 -9.82 -8.01
CA GLY A 65 -3.98 -9.65 -9.44
C GLY A 65 -3.03 -8.60 -10.06
N THR A 66 -3.62 -7.56 -10.66
CA THR A 66 -2.91 -6.43 -11.31
C THR A 66 -2.73 -5.22 -10.39
N GLY A 67 -2.97 -5.38 -9.09
CA GLY A 67 -2.87 -4.29 -8.11
C GLY A 67 -2.28 -4.72 -6.78
N TRP A 68 -2.22 -3.77 -5.87
CA TRP A 68 -1.67 -3.92 -4.52
C TRP A 68 -2.74 -3.79 -3.46
N TRP A 69 -2.69 -4.69 -2.48
CA TRP A 69 -3.42 -4.53 -1.23
C TRP A 69 -2.65 -3.55 -0.34
N LEU A 70 -3.23 -2.37 -0.15
CA LEU A 70 -2.61 -1.26 0.56
C LEU A 70 -3.29 -1.05 1.90
N LEU A 71 -2.54 -1.18 2.99
CA LEU A 71 -3.05 -0.99 4.35
C LEU A 71 -2.51 0.27 5.00
N SER A 72 -3.29 0.80 5.93
CA SER A 72 -2.85 1.82 6.89
C SER A 72 -2.04 1.15 8.01
N ASP A 73 -0.96 1.79 8.46
CA ASP A 73 -0.24 1.35 9.66
C ASP A 73 -1.01 1.71 10.94
N ASN A 74 -1.85 2.75 10.87
CA ASN A 74 -2.68 3.16 11.98
C ASN A 74 -3.93 2.27 12.05
N PRO A 75 -4.10 1.45 13.11
CA PRO A 75 -5.25 0.56 13.24
C PRO A 75 -6.59 1.31 13.37
N TYR A 76 -6.55 2.59 13.76
CA TYR A 76 -7.74 3.44 13.85
C TYR A 76 -8.08 4.13 12.52
N SER A 77 -7.33 3.87 11.45
CA SER A 77 -7.62 4.40 10.12
C SER A 77 -8.41 3.40 9.31
N GLU A 78 -9.63 3.77 8.96
CA GLU A 78 -10.54 2.93 8.17
C GLU A 78 -10.40 3.16 6.65
N THR A 79 -9.43 3.96 6.22
CA THR A 79 -9.33 4.46 4.84
C THR A 79 -8.23 3.70 4.10
N ASP A 80 -8.45 2.41 3.81
CA ASP A 80 -7.51 1.53 3.12
C ASP A 80 -8.17 0.44 2.25
N SER A 81 -7.37 -0.49 1.72
CA SER A 81 -7.84 -1.53 0.81
C SER A 81 -8.93 -2.44 1.39
N ARG A 82 -9.14 -2.49 2.70
CA ARG A 82 -10.29 -3.22 3.28
C ARG A 82 -11.63 -2.62 2.84
N VAL A 83 -11.66 -1.33 2.50
CA VAL A 83 -12.88 -0.61 2.08
C VAL A 83 -13.04 -0.61 0.56
N TRP A 84 -11.95 -0.38 -0.19
CA TRP A 84 -12.01 -0.17 -1.65
C TRP A 84 -11.32 -1.25 -2.49
N GLY A 85 -10.77 -2.28 -1.86
CA GLY A 85 -10.10 -3.38 -2.56
C GLY A 85 -8.66 -3.08 -3.00
N PRO A 86 -8.07 -3.92 -3.87
CA PRO A 86 -6.71 -3.72 -4.36
C PRO A 86 -6.61 -2.47 -5.26
N VAL A 87 -5.54 -1.70 -5.08
CA VAL A 87 -5.25 -0.50 -5.87
C VAL A 87 -4.49 -0.91 -7.14
N PRO A 88 -5.01 -0.63 -8.35
CA PRO A 88 -4.34 -0.98 -9.61
C PRO A 88 -2.91 -0.42 -9.73
N ASP A 89 -2.01 -1.16 -10.39
CA ASP A 89 -0.61 -0.76 -10.58
C ASP A 89 -0.47 0.63 -11.24
N GLU A 90 -1.42 1.02 -12.09
CA GLU A 90 -1.47 2.34 -12.76
C GLU A 90 -1.72 3.52 -11.81
N LEU A 91 -2.33 3.27 -10.66
CA LEU A 91 -2.54 4.30 -9.63
C LEU A 91 -1.34 4.38 -8.67
N ILE A 92 -0.39 3.46 -8.74
CA ILE A 92 0.83 3.51 -7.93
C ILE A 92 1.80 4.51 -8.56
N LEU A 93 2.04 5.62 -7.86
CA LEU A 93 2.95 6.65 -8.31
C LEU A 93 4.41 6.20 -8.11
N GLY A 94 4.73 5.66 -6.93
CA GLY A 94 6.08 5.20 -6.65
C GLY A 94 6.31 4.80 -5.20
N ARG A 95 7.55 4.38 -4.92
CA ARG A 95 7.94 3.90 -3.60
C ARG A 95 8.53 5.02 -2.75
N ILE A 96 8.11 5.10 -1.50
CA ILE A 96 8.75 5.93 -0.48
C ILE A 96 10.07 5.26 -0.05
N VAL A 97 11.19 5.97 -0.19
CA VAL A 97 12.52 5.43 0.13
C VAL A 97 13.12 5.99 1.42
N GLY A 98 12.55 7.08 1.94
CA GLY A 98 13.01 7.69 3.17
C GLY A 98 12.21 8.93 3.56
N ARG A 99 12.35 9.32 4.82
CA ARG A 99 11.96 10.62 5.32
C ARG A 99 13.19 11.51 5.30
N TYR A 100 13.09 12.73 4.76
CA TYR A 100 14.20 13.69 4.75
C TYR A 100 14.00 14.83 5.76
N TRP A 101 12.81 15.00 6.32
CA TRP A 101 12.50 15.98 7.37
C TRP A 101 11.31 15.50 8.22
N PRO A 102 11.23 15.77 9.54
CA PRO A 102 12.19 16.50 10.39
C PRO A 102 13.35 15.65 10.91
N ARG A 103 13.22 14.33 10.89
CA ARG A 103 14.25 13.38 11.32
C ARG A 103 14.61 12.48 10.14
N PRO A 104 15.69 12.79 9.40
CA PRO A 104 16.08 12.00 8.24
C PRO A 104 16.27 10.54 8.60
N SER A 105 15.63 9.64 7.87
CA SER A 105 15.73 8.20 8.07
C SER A 105 15.40 7.46 6.79
N ARG A 106 16.12 6.36 6.52
CA ARG A 106 15.68 5.40 5.50
C ARG A 106 14.42 4.71 6.01
N LEU A 107 13.45 4.53 5.11
CA LEU A 107 12.24 3.76 5.41
C LEU A 107 12.43 2.43 4.68
N SER A 108 12.77 1.39 5.44
CA SER A 108 12.84 0.03 4.93
C SER A 108 11.43 -0.57 4.86
N ALA A 109 11.25 -1.53 3.97
CA ALA A 109 10.12 -2.44 4.07
C ALA A 109 10.09 -2.99 5.51
N GLY A 110 8.98 -2.78 6.21
CA GLY A 110 8.83 -3.36 7.55
C GLY A 110 8.99 -4.86 7.41
N LEU A 111 9.94 -5.45 8.13
CA LEU A 111 9.98 -6.89 8.39
C LEU A 111 8.72 -7.20 9.19
N MET A 112 7.61 -7.44 8.49
CA MET A 112 6.46 -8.12 9.07
C MET A 112 6.60 -9.55 8.58
N GLU A 113 7.11 -10.40 9.47
CA GLU A 113 7.02 -11.85 9.31
C GLU A 113 5.58 -12.15 8.96
N ALA A 114 5.37 -12.72 7.77
CA ALA A 114 4.08 -13.24 7.39
C ALA A 114 3.78 -14.37 8.37
N GLU A 115 3.03 -14.06 9.43
CA GLU A 115 2.25 -15.06 10.13
C GLU A 115 1.27 -15.62 9.11
N SER A 116 1.71 -16.71 8.49
CA SER A 116 0.91 -17.60 7.68
C SER A 116 -0.07 -18.28 8.63
N ASP A 117 -1.21 -17.65 8.89
CA ASP A 117 -2.31 -18.30 9.59
C ASP A 117 -3.34 -18.77 8.56
N GLY A 118 -3.76 -20.01 8.76
CA GLY A 118 -4.36 -20.90 7.79
C GLY A 118 -5.53 -20.30 7.00
N ALA A 119 -5.43 -20.41 5.67
CA ALA A 119 -6.61 -20.67 4.88
C ALA A 119 -7.07 -22.11 5.21
N GLU A 120 -7.81 -22.27 6.30
CA GLU A 120 -8.61 -23.48 6.53
C GLU A 120 -9.86 -23.33 5.66
N GLY A 121 -9.88 -24.11 4.58
CA GLY A 121 -10.95 -24.14 3.61
C GLY A 121 -12.23 -24.67 4.24
N ASP A 122 -13.25 -23.82 4.28
CA ASP A 122 -14.62 -24.24 4.52
C ASP A 122 -15.30 -24.34 3.14
N ASP A 123 -15.13 -25.50 2.49
CA ASP A 123 -15.88 -25.91 1.29
C ASP A 123 -15.59 -27.40 1.01
N ALA A 124 -16.27 -28.32 1.71
CA ALA A 124 -16.66 -29.64 1.20
C ALA A 124 -17.31 -30.53 2.28
N ASP A 125 -18.59 -30.33 2.65
CA ASP A 125 -19.36 -31.43 3.26
C ASP A 125 -20.89 -31.37 3.11
N ALA A 126 -21.42 -30.79 2.02
CA ALA A 126 -22.86 -30.84 1.73
C ALA A 126 -23.27 -31.72 0.54
N GLU A 127 -22.33 -32.48 -0.07
CA GLU A 127 -22.62 -33.43 -1.16
C GLU A 127 -22.41 -34.90 -0.76
N ARG A 128 -22.82 -35.29 0.45
CA ARG A 128 -22.90 -36.71 0.88
C ARG A 128 -24.33 -37.23 1.06
N LEU A 129 -25.31 -36.59 0.41
CA LEU A 129 -26.73 -36.99 0.43
C LEU A 129 -27.18 -37.84 -0.77
N ARG A 130 -26.27 -38.53 -1.48
CA ARG A 130 -26.63 -39.35 -2.65
C ARG A 130 -26.06 -40.76 -2.74
N ALA A 131 -25.48 -41.32 -1.69
CA ALA A 131 -25.10 -42.73 -1.73
C ALA A 131 -25.05 -43.38 -0.33
N ARG A 132 -26.22 -43.66 0.26
CA ARG A 132 -26.59 -44.94 0.88
C ARG A 132 -27.90 -44.84 1.64
#